data_AF-A0A4Q7AJR2-F1
#
_entry.id   AF-A0A4Q7AJR2-F1
#
_cell.length_a   1.000
_cell.length_b   1.000
_cell.length_c   1.000
_cell.angle_alpha   90.00
_cell.angle_beta   90.00
_cell.angle_gamma   90.00
#
_symmetry.space_group_name_H-M   'P 1'
#
loop_
_entity.id
_entity.type
_entity.pdbx_description
1 polymer ?
#
loop_
_entity_poly.entity_id
_entity_poly.type
_entity_poly.pdbx_seq_one_letter_code
_entity_poly.pdbx_strand_id
1 'polypeptide(L)'
;MNKHAQAGVTLISLLVGLVIAMICIIAVLTTYRVVVKTGTESRIAANHDTQLQMGLTNAQMLLQNAGFGLDGTTHLVTSVNITAQVNSTSQTISNAVLWRFQGNNGVTCQGLADIKNADNTQRQLVLLSGTTTSSTLCDSTTNLTALKWQVQSSLANLRDYSSDQSNPAQITWQKTTAACTPYGAGKIDGSIQHTVISISSKTSTQQSANLSPVEVSVCLVNISA
;
A
#
# COMPACT_ATOMS: atom_id res chain seq x y z
N MET A 1 29.17 -56.48 49.71
CA MET A 1 28.04 -55.80 50.39
C MET A 1 28.30 -54.31 50.30
N ASN A 2 27.76 -53.64 49.27
CA ASN A 2 28.08 -52.25 48.96
C ASN A 2 27.25 -51.33 49.85
N LYS A 3 27.91 -50.62 50.78
CA LYS A 3 27.30 -49.55 51.58
C LYS A 3 27.13 -48.32 50.70
N HIS A 4 25.89 -48.02 50.30
CA HIS A 4 25.56 -46.72 49.75
C HIS A 4 25.57 -45.69 50.88
N ALA A 5 26.53 -44.77 50.86
CA ALA A 5 26.56 -43.62 51.76
C ALA A 5 25.48 -42.63 51.29
N GLN A 6 24.39 -42.51 52.04
CA GLN A 6 23.35 -41.52 51.78
C GLN A 6 23.85 -40.17 52.30
N ALA A 7 24.37 -39.33 51.40
CA ALA A 7 24.75 -37.95 51.72
C ALA A 7 23.48 -37.10 51.82
N GLY A 8 23.18 -36.61 53.02
CA GLY A 8 22.03 -35.73 53.27
C GLY A 8 22.22 -34.37 52.58
N VAL A 9 21.21 -33.96 51.80
CA VAL A 9 21.15 -32.64 51.17
C VAL A 9 20.95 -31.59 52.27
N THR A 10 21.83 -30.59 52.35
CA THR A 10 21.72 -29.53 53.36
C THR A 10 20.65 -28.52 52.96
N LEU A 11 19.95 -27.93 53.93
CA LEU A 11 18.93 -26.91 53.69
C LEU A 11 19.47 -25.71 52.87
N ILE A 12 20.75 -25.37 53.04
CA ILE A 12 21.44 -24.34 52.26
C ILE A 12 21.55 -24.72 50.78
N SER A 13 21.91 -25.98 50.47
CA SER A 13 22.00 -26.45 49.08
C SER A 13 20.65 -26.44 48.36
N LEU A 14 19.55 -26.68 49.09
CA LEU A 14 18.18 -26.54 48.56
C LEU A 14 17.82 -25.08 48.25
N LEU A 15 18.15 -24.15 49.17
CA LEU A 15 17.88 -22.72 48.98
C LEU A 15 18.67 -22.15 47.79
N VAL A 16 19.94 -22.52 47.65
CA VAL A 16 20.78 -22.09 46.52
C VAL A 16 20.25 -22.67 45.20
N GLY A 17 19.86 -23.95 45.18
CA GLY A 17 19.25 -24.58 43.99
C GLY A 17 17.94 -23.89 43.56
N LEU A 18 17.11 -23.49 44.53
CA LEU A 18 15.87 -22.77 44.27
C LEU A 18 16.13 -21.36 43.70
N VAL A 19 17.12 -20.63 44.22
CA VAL A 19 17.50 -19.31 43.71
C VAL A 19 18.01 -19.42 42.26
N ILE A 20 18.88 -20.40 41.97
CA ILE A 20 19.36 -20.62 40.60
C ILE A 20 18.20 -20.95 39.65
N ALA A 21 17.27 -21.83 40.07
CA ALA A 21 16.09 -22.15 39.29
C ALA A 21 15.21 -20.91 39.01
N MET A 22 15.01 -20.05 40.01
CA MET A 22 14.26 -18.80 39.84
C MET A 22 14.94 -17.85 38.84
N ILE A 23 16.26 -17.69 38.91
CA ILE A 23 17.01 -16.86 37.96
C ILE A 23 16.88 -17.40 36.53
N CYS A 24 16.99 -18.72 36.35
CA CYS A 24 16.79 -19.38 35.05
C CYS A 24 15.39 -19.13 34.49
N ILE A 25 14.34 -19.25 35.32
CA ILE A 25 12.95 -18.99 34.88
C ILE A 25 12.78 -17.53 34.43
N ILE A 26 13.38 -16.57 35.16
CA ILE A 26 13.32 -15.15 34.78
C ILE A 26 14.04 -14.91 33.44
N ALA A 27 15.20 -15.53 33.23
CA ALA A 27 15.95 -15.44 31.98
C ALA A 27 15.15 -16.01 30.79
N VAL A 28 14.48 -17.15 30.99
CA VAL A 28 13.62 -17.75 29.95
C VAL A 28 12.39 -16.88 29.69
N LEU A 29 11.75 -16.33 30.73
CA LEU A 29 10.56 -15.48 30.58
C LEU A 29 10.87 -14.17 29.84
N THR A 30 12.00 -13.55 30.13
CA THR A 30 12.46 -12.33 29.43
C THR A 30 12.74 -12.62 27.97
N THR A 31 13.45 -13.71 27.67
CA THR A 31 13.71 -14.17 26.30
C THR A 31 12.40 -14.45 25.56
N TYR A 32 11.46 -15.16 26.19
CA TYR A 32 10.15 -15.46 25.62
C TYR A 32 9.38 -14.18 25.25
N ARG A 33 9.34 -13.20 26.16
CA ARG A 33 8.67 -11.91 25.89
C ARG A 33 9.27 -11.19 24.69
N VAL A 34 10.60 -11.17 24.58
CA VAL A 34 11.30 -10.56 23.45
C VAL A 34 10.97 -11.29 22.14
N VAL A 35 11.03 -12.62 22.12
CA VAL A 35 10.71 -13.43 20.94
C VAL A 35 9.27 -13.26 20.50
N VAL A 36 8.31 -13.25 21.43
CA VAL A 36 6.90 -13.02 21.10
C VAL A 36 6.70 -11.61 20.54
N LYS A 37 7.25 -10.58 21.20
CA LYS A 37 7.13 -9.19 20.74
C LYS A 37 7.69 -9.02 19.33
N THR A 38 8.95 -9.41 19.12
CA THR A 38 9.63 -9.30 17.83
C THR A 38 8.94 -10.12 16.73
N GLY A 39 8.45 -11.32 17.06
CA GLY A 39 7.66 -12.13 16.13
C GLY A 39 6.36 -11.45 15.70
N THR A 40 5.65 -10.81 16.63
CA THR A 40 4.41 -10.07 16.31
C THR A 40 4.68 -8.83 15.45
N GLU A 41 5.69 -8.04 15.79
CA GLU A 41 6.10 -6.86 15.02
C GLU A 41 6.54 -7.25 13.61
N SER A 42 7.33 -8.32 13.48
CA SER A 42 7.76 -8.86 12.18
C SER A 42 6.58 -9.30 11.32
N ARG A 43 5.57 -9.95 11.91
CA ARG A 43 4.37 -10.36 11.17
C ARG A 43 3.55 -9.16 10.70
N ILE A 44 3.44 -8.12 11.51
CA ILE A 44 2.72 -6.89 11.15
C ILE A 44 3.45 -6.16 10.01
N ALA A 45 4.78 -6.06 10.09
CA ALA A 45 5.65 -5.51 9.05
C ALA A 45 5.54 -6.28 7.73
N ALA A 46 5.69 -7.60 7.77
CA ALA A 46 5.59 -8.44 6.59
C ALA A 46 4.21 -8.36 5.91
N ASN A 47 3.12 -8.36 6.69
CA ASN A 47 1.78 -8.20 6.16
C ASN A 47 1.57 -6.83 5.49
N HIS A 48 2.07 -5.76 6.12
CA HIS A 48 1.99 -4.42 5.55
C HIS A 48 2.71 -4.35 4.20
N ASP A 49 3.96 -4.81 4.15
CA ASP A 49 4.76 -4.75 2.93
C ASP A 49 4.18 -5.65 1.83
N THR A 50 3.58 -6.80 2.20
CA THR A 50 2.85 -7.65 1.25
C THR A 50 1.62 -6.94 0.69
N GLN A 51 0.80 -6.33 1.54
CA GLN A 51 -0.37 -5.54 1.10
C GLN A 51 0.06 -4.40 0.18
N LEU A 52 1.11 -3.68 0.54
CA LEU A 52 1.64 -2.59 -0.27
C LEU A 52 2.10 -3.08 -1.65
N GLN A 53 2.93 -4.14 -1.71
CA GLN A 53 3.41 -4.67 -2.98
C GLN A 53 2.28 -5.18 -3.88
N MET A 54 1.30 -5.89 -3.31
CA MET A 54 0.10 -6.34 -4.06
C MET A 54 -0.71 -5.14 -4.57
N GLY A 55 -0.92 -4.14 -3.73
CA GLY A 55 -1.62 -2.91 -4.09
C GLY A 55 -0.95 -2.15 -5.22
N LEU A 56 0.37 -1.93 -5.11
CA LEU A 56 1.17 -1.25 -6.14
C LEU A 56 1.20 -2.03 -7.46
N THR A 57 1.31 -3.36 -7.41
CA THR A 57 1.30 -4.21 -8.61
C THR A 57 -0.05 -4.15 -9.31
N ASN A 58 -1.16 -4.23 -8.57
CA ASN A 58 -2.51 -4.08 -9.12
C ASN A 58 -2.72 -2.67 -9.69
N ALA A 59 -2.28 -1.64 -8.97
CA ALA A 59 -2.34 -0.26 -9.44
C ALA A 59 -1.59 -0.08 -10.76
N GLN A 60 -0.37 -0.61 -10.87
CA GLN A 60 0.41 -0.59 -12.11
C GLN A 60 -0.33 -1.27 -13.27
N MET A 61 -0.86 -2.48 -13.03
CA MET A 61 -1.58 -3.24 -14.05
C MET A 61 -2.84 -2.51 -14.54
N LEU A 62 -3.60 -1.90 -13.62
CA LEU A 62 -4.82 -1.16 -13.95
C LEU A 62 -4.50 0.14 -14.69
N LEU A 63 -3.50 0.88 -14.22
CA LEU A 63 -3.12 2.17 -14.78
C LEU A 63 -2.54 2.03 -16.19
N GLN A 64 -1.94 0.88 -16.52
CA GLN A 64 -1.44 0.58 -17.87
C GLN A 64 -2.54 0.65 -18.95
N ASN A 65 -3.82 0.46 -18.58
CA ASN A 65 -4.94 0.57 -19.50
C ASN A 65 -5.36 2.03 -19.77
N ALA A 66 -4.78 3.02 -19.09
CA ALA A 66 -5.14 4.42 -19.28
C ALA A 66 -5.02 4.85 -20.75
N GLY A 67 -6.08 5.45 -21.29
CA GLY A 67 -6.15 5.90 -22.68
C GLY A 67 -6.33 4.79 -23.71
N PHE A 68 -6.38 3.51 -23.32
CA PHE A 68 -6.52 2.42 -24.28
C PHE A 68 -7.80 2.57 -25.12
N GLY A 69 -7.65 2.53 -26.44
CA GLY A 69 -8.76 2.62 -27.40
C GLY A 69 -9.44 3.99 -27.48
N LEU A 70 -8.81 5.05 -26.96
CA LEU A 70 -9.33 6.42 -26.99
C LEU A 70 -8.28 7.39 -27.55
N ASP A 71 -8.70 8.30 -28.43
CA ASP A 71 -7.80 9.30 -29.03
C ASP A 71 -7.76 10.58 -28.19
N GLY A 72 -6.56 11.17 -28.01
CA GLY A 72 -6.36 12.47 -27.37
C GLY A 72 -5.69 12.42 -25.99
N THR A 73 -5.50 13.60 -25.38
CA THR A 73 -4.72 13.78 -24.13
C THR A 73 -5.59 13.90 -22.86
N THR A 74 -6.91 14.02 -22.99
CA THR A 74 -7.84 14.31 -21.87
C THR A 74 -8.29 13.07 -21.10
N HIS A 75 -7.60 11.95 -21.28
CA HIS A 75 -7.96 10.63 -20.76
C HIS A 75 -7.26 10.27 -19.45
N LEU A 76 -6.39 11.16 -18.95
CA LEU A 76 -5.66 10.99 -17.70
C LEU A 76 -5.56 12.34 -16.98
N VAL A 77 -5.86 12.33 -15.68
CA VAL A 77 -5.69 13.47 -14.79
C VAL A 77 -5.07 12.96 -13.48
N THR A 78 -4.03 13.64 -13.00
CA THR A 78 -3.29 13.24 -11.80
C THR A 78 -3.28 14.33 -10.75
N SER A 79 -3.09 13.96 -9.49
CA SER A 79 -2.95 14.89 -8.38
C SER A 79 -4.14 15.83 -8.21
N VAL A 80 -5.34 15.32 -8.44
CA VAL A 80 -6.59 16.09 -8.31
C VAL A 80 -7.34 15.77 -7.02
N ASN A 81 -8.11 16.76 -6.57
CA ASN A 81 -9.04 16.60 -5.47
C ASN A 81 -10.42 16.27 -6.04
N ILE A 82 -11.03 15.20 -5.53
CA ILE A 82 -12.37 14.76 -5.94
C ILE A 82 -13.24 14.49 -4.71
N THR A 83 -14.53 14.41 -4.94
CA THR A 83 -15.47 13.83 -3.95
C THR A 83 -15.88 12.45 -4.43
N ALA A 84 -15.68 11.44 -3.59
CA ALA A 84 -16.09 10.06 -3.87
C ALA A 84 -17.00 9.52 -2.78
N GLN A 85 -17.90 8.61 -3.15
CA GLN A 85 -18.67 7.82 -2.20
C GLN A 85 -17.80 6.70 -1.62
N VAL A 86 -17.60 6.74 -0.31
CA VAL A 86 -16.91 5.72 0.50
C VAL A 86 -17.91 5.21 1.52
N ASN A 87 -18.30 3.93 1.44
CA ASN A 87 -19.31 3.33 2.34
C ASN A 87 -20.60 4.17 2.44
N SER A 88 -21.13 4.63 1.30
CA SER A 88 -22.32 5.49 1.20
C SER A 88 -22.18 6.90 1.83
N THR A 89 -20.96 7.33 2.14
CA THR A 89 -20.66 8.67 2.63
C THR A 89 -19.78 9.41 1.64
N SER A 90 -20.11 10.67 1.34
CA SER A 90 -19.27 11.55 0.53
C SER A 90 -17.99 11.91 1.28
N GLN A 91 -16.84 11.55 0.71
CA GLN A 91 -15.53 11.91 1.24
C GLN A 91 -14.73 12.67 0.19
N THR A 92 -14.10 13.76 0.60
CA THR A 92 -13.11 14.46 -0.23
C THR A 92 -11.79 13.69 -0.19
N ILE A 93 -11.33 13.29 -1.37
CA ILE A 93 -10.07 12.61 -1.59
C ILE A 93 -9.13 13.60 -2.24
N SER A 94 -7.96 13.78 -1.64
CA SER A 94 -6.88 14.57 -2.20
C SER A 94 -5.86 13.68 -2.93
N ASN A 95 -5.25 14.22 -3.98
CA ASN A 95 -4.20 13.56 -4.77
C ASN A 95 -4.65 12.22 -5.42
N ALA A 96 -5.83 12.20 -6.06
CA ALA A 96 -6.29 11.07 -6.84
C ALA A 96 -5.67 11.06 -8.26
N VAL A 97 -5.52 9.87 -8.82
CA VAL A 97 -5.18 9.64 -10.24
C VAL A 97 -6.42 9.07 -10.91
N LEU A 98 -6.88 9.70 -11.99
CA LEU A 98 -8.10 9.37 -12.69
C LEU A 98 -7.78 9.14 -14.16
N TRP A 99 -8.37 8.11 -14.75
CA TRP A 99 -8.24 7.85 -16.17
C TRP A 99 -9.50 7.23 -16.74
N ARG A 100 -9.52 7.12 -18.06
CA ARG A 100 -10.54 6.38 -18.80
C ARG A 100 -9.92 5.53 -19.89
N PHE A 101 -10.66 4.53 -20.32
CA PHE A 101 -10.28 3.62 -21.41
C PHE A 101 -11.51 3.01 -22.07
N GLN A 102 -11.37 2.55 -23.30
CA GLN A 102 -12.41 1.83 -24.02
C GLN A 102 -12.44 0.38 -23.55
N GLY A 103 -13.51 0.02 -22.83
CA GLY A 103 -13.80 -1.36 -22.43
C GLY A 103 -14.75 -2.06 -23.40
N ASN A 104 -15.09 -3.31 -23.08
CA ASN A 104 -15.98 -4.12 -23.92
C ASN A 104 -17.40 -3.53 -24.05
N ASN A 105 -17.87 -2.81 -23.02
CA ASN A 105 -19.22 -2.25 -22.96
C ASN A 105 -19.23 -0.71 -23.10
N GLY A 106 -18.19 -0.15 -23.74
CA GLY A 106 -18.01 1.30 -23.88
C GLY A 106 -16.93 1.88 -22.97
N VAL A 107 -16.93 3.21 -22.81
CA VAL A 107 -15.91 3.92 -22.04
C VAL A 107 -16.06 3.62 -20.55
N THR A 108 -14.96 3.18 -19.94
CA THR A 108 -14.87 2.91 -18.50
C THR A 108 -13.95 3.93 -17.86
N CYS A 109 -14.37 4.52 -16.74
CA CYS A 109 -13.57 5.47 -15.97
C CYS A 109 -13.16 4.86 -14.64
N GLN A 110 -11.86 4.91 -14.38
CA GLN A 110 -11.24 4.35 -13.19
C GLN A 110 -10.33 5.37 -12.53
N GLY A 111 -10.06 5.16 -11.25
CA GLY A 111 -9.13 5.99 -10.52
C GLY A 111 -8.44 5.23 -9.41
N LEU A 112 -7.30 5.75 -8.97
CA LEU A 112 -6.58 5.30 -7.80
C LEU A 112 -6.55 6.42 -6.78
N ALA A 113 -6.78 6.05 -5.53
CA ALA A 113 -6.72 6.97 -4.42
C ALA A 113 -6.20 6.30 -3.17
N ASP A 114 -5.50 7.07 -2.37
CA ASP A 114 -5.19 6.73 -1.00
C ASP A 114 -6.26 7.38 -0.09
N ILE A 115 -7.11 6.56 0.50
CA ILE A 115 -8.16 7.02 1.41
C ILE A 115 -7.85 6.63 2.86
N LYS A 116 -8.16 7.53 3.79
CA LYS A 116 -8.20 7.19 5.22
C LYS A 116 -9.49 6.44 5.56
N ASN A 117 -9.40 5.48 6.47
CA ASN A 117 -10.57 4.88 7.09
C ASN A 117 -11.29 5.92 7.98
N ALA A 118 -12.56 5.66 8.33
CA ALA A 118 -13.39 6.53 9.17
C ALA A 118 -12.71 6.91 10.48
N ASP A 119 -12.05 5.95 11.14
CA ASP A 119 -11.36 6.15 12.41
C ASP A 119 -9.94 6.75 12.27
N ASN A 120 -9.49 7.04 11.05
CA ASN A 120 -8.15 7.55 10.72
C ASN A 120 -6.97 6.69 11.22
N THR A 121 -7.19 5.44 11.60
CA THR A 121 -6.13 4.52 12.09
C THR A 121 -5.45 3.70 11.00
N GLN A 122 -6.08 3.65 9.82
CA GLN A 122 -5.64 2.86 8.67
C GLN A 122 -5.92 3.64 7.39
N ARG A 123 -5.16 3.32 6.35
CA ARG A 123 -5.37 3.82 5.00
C ARG A 123 -5.59 2.68 4.04
N GLN A 124 -6.21 2.99 2.93
CA GLN A 124 -6.51 2.02 1.89
C GLN A 124 -6.14 2.61 0.54
N LEU A 125 -5.38 1.83 -0.22
CA LEU A 125 -5.30 2.07 -1.66
C LEU A 125 -6.57 1.51 -2.27
N VAL A 126 -7.36 2.36 -2.91
CA VAL A 126 -8.64 1.96 -3.51
C VAL A 126 -8.66 2.19 -5.01
N LEU A 127 -9.39 1.29 -5.69
CA LEU A 127 -9.84 1.49 -7.05
C LEU A 127 -11.18 2.23 -7.01
N LEU A 128 -11.25 3.34 -7.73
CA LEU A 128 -12.43 4.15 -7.91
C LEU A 128 -13.08 3.82 -9.25
N SER A 129 -14.41 3.89 -9.29
CA SER A 129 -15.21 3.86 -10.52
C SER A 129 -15.89 5.21 -10.70
N GLY A 130 -15.78 5.77 -11.91
CA GLY A 130 -16.36 7.06 -12.27
C GLY A 130 -17.58 6.89 -13.17
N THR A 131 -18.67 7.58 -12.85
CA THR A 131 -19.88 7.66 -13.69
C THR A 131 -20.27 9.12 -13.93
N THR A 132 -21.02 9.36 -15.01
CA THR A 132 -21.59 10.69 -15.26
C THR A 132 -22.73 10.99 -14.27
N THR A 133 -23.13 12.26 -14.18
CA THR A 133 -24.20 12.69 -13.26
C THR A 133 -25.59 12.21 -13.71
N SER A 134 -25.76 11.96 -15.02
CA SER A 134 -27.02 11.62 -15.69
C SER A 134 -27.12 10.15 -16.10
N SER A 135 -26.05 9.37 -16.01
CA SER A 135 -26.02 7.96 -16.42
C SER A 135 -25.15 7.11 -15.47
N THR A 136 -25.40 5.81 -15.46
CA THR A 136 -24.58 4.81 -14.77
C THR A 136 -23.28 4.49 -15.51
N LEU A 137 -23.07 5.06 -16.70
CA LEU A 137 -21.89 4.86 -17.53
C LEU A 137 -20.99 6.09 -17.55
N CYS A 138 -19.70 5.86 -17.83
CA CYS A 138 -18.77 6.92 -18.14
C CYS A 138 -18.82 7.30 -19.63
N ASP A 139 -18.38 8.50 -19.96
CA ASP A 139 -18.27 9.00 -21.33
C ASP A 139 -16.82 9.36 -21.70
N SER A 140 -16.59 9.68 -22.98
CA SER A 140 -15.30 10.11 -23.50
C SER A 140 -15.05 11.62 -23.39
N THR A 141 -16.05 12.42 -23.02
CA THR A 141 -16.01 13.89 -23.19
C THR A 141 -16.05 14.67 -21.88
N THR A 142 -16.77 14.19 -20.86
CA THR A 142 -16.88 14.88 -19.57
C THR A 142 -15.53 14.92 -18.88
N ASN A 143 -15.20 16.04 -18.23
CA ASN A 143 -13.97 16.16 -17.46
C ASN A 143 -13.95 15.12 -16.32
N LEU A 144 -12.85 14.38 -16.16
CA LEU A 144 -12.71 13.34 -15.13
C LEU A 144 -12.96 13.86 -13.70
N THR A 145 -12.67 15.14 -13.44
CA THR A 145 -12.93 15.76 -12.12
C THR A 145 -14.41 16.09 -11.87
N ALA A 146 -15.22 16.18 -12.92
CA ALA A 146 -16.65 16.47 -12.84
C ALA A 146 -17.51 15.20 -12.72
N LEU A 147 -16.91 14.02 -12.86
CA LEU A 147 -17.59 12.74 -12.69
C LEU A 147 -17.93 12.47 -11.22
N LYS A 148 -18.96 11.65 -11.00
CA LYS A 148 -19.25 11.07 -9.69
C LYS A 148 -18.37 9.85 -9.49
N TRP A 149 -17.59 9.86 -8.43
CA TRP A 149 -16.68 8.76 -8.09
C TRP A 149 -17.23 7.93 -6.93
N GLN A 150 -17.00 6.62 -6.98
CA GLN A 150 -17.32 5.69 -5.90
C GLN A 150 -16.18 4.70 -5.74
N VAL A 151 -15.97 4.21 -4.51
CA VAL A 151 -15.02 3.12 -4.26
C VAL A 151 -15.57 1.83 -4.87
N GLN A 152 -14.84 1.26 -5.81
CA GLN A 152 -15.16 -0.02 -6.43
C GLN A 152 -14.58 -1.19 -5.63
N SER A 153 -13.30 -1.09 -5.23
CA SER A 153 -12.62 -2.12 -4.44
C SER A 153 -11.42 -1.56 -3.68
N SER A 154 -11.00 -2.28 -2.63
CA SER A 154 -9.73 -2.03 -1.93
C SER A 154 -8.62 -2.89 -2.54
N LEU A 155 -7.52 -2.25 -2.93
CA LEU A 155 -6.34 -2.90 -3.49
C LEU A 155 -5.31 -3.25 -2.41
N ALA A 156 -5.23 -2.44 -1.35
CA ALA A 156 -4.38 -2.70 -0.21
C ALA A 156 -4.94 -2.04 1.05
N ASN A 157 -4.79 -2.72 2.18
CA ASN A 157 -5.08 -2.17 3.50
C ASN A 157 -3.75 -1.89 4.21
N LEU A 158 -3.48 -0.62 4.46
CA LEU A 158 -2.23 -0.16 5.02
C LEU A 158 -2.45 0.34 6.45
N ARG A 159 -1.75 -0.27 7.39
CA ARG A 159 -1.73 0.20 8.78
C ARG A 159 -0.91 1.47 8.88
N ASP A 160 -1.25 2.31 9.84
CA ASP A 160 -0.41 3.44 10.18
C ASP A 160 0.90 2.98 10.83
N TYR A 161 2.03 3.42 10.26
CA TYR A 161 3.39 3.21 10.77
C TYR A 161 4.05 4.52 11.23
N SER A 162 3.31 5.63 11.22
CA SER A 162 3.80 6.90 11.78
C SER A 162 4.01 6.78 13.29
N SER A 163 5.10 7.36 13.79
CA SER A 163 5.45 7.31 15.21
C SER A 163 4.48 8.14 16.08
N ASP A 164 3.82 9.13 15.48
CA ASP A 164 2.87 10.04 16.10
C ASP A 164 1.40 9.65 15.86
N GLN A 165 1.14 8.55 15.15
CA GLN A 165 -0.20 8.09 14.76
C GLN A 165 -0.98 9.15 13.97
N SER A 166 -0.28 10.03 13.25
CA SER A 166 -0.89 11.07 12.42
C SER A 166 -1.52 10.51 11.14
N ASN A 167 -1.20 9.26 10.79
CA ASN A 167 -1.66 8.55 9.61
C ASN A 167 -1.56 9.36 8.30
N PRO A 168 -0.34 9.85 7.94
CA PRO A 168 -0.13 10.65 6.75
C PRO A 168 -0.47 9.85 5.48
N ALA A 169 -0.65 10.53 4.36
CA ALA A 169 -0.80 9.86 3.07
C ALA A 169 0.41 8.94 2.82
N GLN A 170 0.15 7.67 2.58
CA GLN A 170 1.17 6.65 2.43
C GLN A 170 1.51 6.38 0.97
N ILE A 171 0.62 6.78 0.05
CA ILE A 171 0.84 6.66 -1.39
C ILE A 171 0.75 8.03 -2.04
N THR A 172 1.76 8.32 -2.84
CA THR A 172 1.86 9.55 -3.62
C THR A 172 2.11 9.22 -5.08
N TRP A 173 1.73 10.14 -5.95
CA TRP A 173 1.79 9.96 -7.40
C TRP A 173 2.43 11.18 -8.01
N GLN A 174 3.30 10.97 -8.99
CA GLN A 174 3.92 12.03 -9.77
C GLN A 174 3.81 11.71 -11.26
N LYS A 175 3.30 12.68 -12.03
CA LYS A 175 3.30 12.62 -13.49
C LYS A 175 4.59 13.20 -14.02
N THR A 176 5.30 12.43 -14.85
CA THR A 176 6.48 12.85 -15.60
C THR A 176 6.35 12.41 -17.05
N THR A 177 7.28 12.84 -17.89
CA THR A 177 7.40 12.37 -19.28
C THR A 177 8.78 11.80 -19.48
N ALA A 178 8.86 10.62 -20.09
CA ALA A 178 10.11 9.95 -20.40
C ALA A 178 9.96 9.04 -21.62
N ALA A 179 11.07 8.76 -22.28
CA ALA A 179 11.15 7.65 -23.22
C ALA A 179 11.12 6.34 -22.44
N CYS A 180 10.04 5.58 -22.58
CA CYS A 180 9.82 4.34 -21.83
C CYS A 180 9.04 3.33 -22.65
N THR A 181 9.07 2.08 -22.20
CA THR A 181 8.24 1.01 -22.74
C THR A 181 7.40 0.37 -21.63
N PRO A 182 6.21 -0.16 -21.94
CA PRO A 182 5.35 -0.77 -20.94
C PRO A 182 6.04 -2.02 -20.38
N TYR A 183 6.06 -2.15 -19.06
CA TYR A 183 6.74 -3.24 -18.34
C TYR A 183 8.23 -3.43 -18.70
N GLY A 184 8.89 -2.41 -19.25
CA GLY A 184 10.27 -2.52 -19.73
C GLY A 184 10.45 -3.45 -20.93
N ALA A 185 9.37 -3.79 -21.64
CA ALA A 185 9.42 -4.65 -22.80
C ALA A 185 9.88 -3.89 -24.05
N GLY A 186 10.83 -4.43 -24.81
CA GLY A 186 11.26 -3.85 -26.10
C GLY A 186 12.42 -2.84 -26.01
N LYS A 187 12.68 -2.16 -27.13
CA LYS A 187 13.74 -1.14 -27.21
C LYS A 187 13.16 0.24 -26.94
N ILE A 188 13.83 1.01 -26.09
CA ILE A 188 13.48 2.40 -25.81
C ILE A 188 13.97 3.25 -26.99
N ASP A 189 13.04 3.95 -27.64
CA ASP A 189 13.36 5.00 -28.60
C ASP A 189 13.37 6.35 -27.88
N GLY A 190 14.53 6.98 -27.79
CA GLY A 190 14.69 8.29 -27.14
C GLY A 190 13.92 9.43 -27.82
N SER A 191 13.42 9.20 -29.04
CA SER A 191 12.67 10.19 -29.84
C SER A 191 11.19 10.23 -29.47
N ILE A 192 10.67 9.20 -28.80
CA ILE A 192 9.25 9.08 -28.44
C ILE A 192 9.11 9.25 -26.93
N GLN A 193 8.38 10.27 -26.51
CA GLN A 193 8.08 10.54 -25.10
C GLN A 193 6.70 9.99 -24.75
N HIS A 194 6.61 9.28 -23.63
CA HIS A 194 5.35 8.80 -23.08
C HIS A 194 5.12 9.40 -21.70
N THR A 195 3.85 9.49 -21.30
CA THR A 195 3.51 9.88 -19.93
C THR A 195 3.88 8.75 -18.97
N VAL A 196 4.62 9.08 -17.91
CA VAL A 196 5.00 8.15 -16.85
C VAL A 196 4.36 8.58 -15.54
N ILE A 197 3.71 7.64 -14.86
CA ILE A 197 3.21 7.84 -13.49
C ILE A 197 4.11 7.10 -12.52
N SER A 198 4.84 7.84 -11.70
CA SER A 198 5.58 7.30 -10.57
C SER A 198 4.69 7.20 -9.35
N ILE A 199 4.52 6.00 -8.84
CA ILE A 199 3.81 5.67 -7.61
C ILE A 199 4.86 5.51 -6.51
N SER A 200 4.81 6.35 -5.48
CA SER A 200 5.77 6.32 -4.37
C SER A 200 5.09 5.99 -3.05
N SER A 201 5.66 5.06 -2.30
CA SER A 201 5.17 4.66 -0.98
C SER A 201 6.30 4.22 -0.05
N LYS A 202 6.05 4.33 1.26
CA LYS A 202 7.01 3.92 2.30
C LYS A 202 6.70 2.52 2.82
N THR A 203 7.69 1.64 2.87
CA THR A 203 7.60 0.33 3.53
C THR A 203 7.73 0.45 5.05
N SER A 204 7.40 -0.64 5.74
CA SER A 204 7.56 -0.76 7.20
C SER A 204 9.02 -0.54 7.65
N THR A 205 9.99 -0.97 6.85
CA THR A 205 11.43 -0.82 7.09
C THR A 205 11.95 0.57 6.74
N GLN A 206 11.39 1.23 5.73
CA GLN A 206 11.76 2.60 5.36
C GLN A 206 11.36 3.61 6.44
N GLN A 207 10.20 3.41 7.06
CA GLN A 207 9.73 4.28 8.13
C GLN A 207 10.57 4.16 9.41
N SER A 208 11.18 3.00 9.68
CA SER A 208 12.06 2.80 10.84
C SER A 208 13.52 3.21 10.60
N ALA A 209 13.99 3.22 9.34
CA ALA A 209 15.38 3.49 8.99
C ALA A 209 15.62 4.75 8.11
N ASN A 210 14.59 5.56 7.83
CA ASN A 210 14.66 6.75 6.96
C ASN A 210 15.29 6.48 5.58
N LEU A 211 14.93 5.37 4.96
CA LEU A 211 15.40 4.99 3.63
C LEU A 211 14.54 5.61 2.52
N SER A 212 15.08 5.69 1.30
CA SER A 212 14.35 6.17 0.12
C SER A 212 13.06 5.36 -0.10
N PRO A 213 11.92 6.00 -0.45
CA PRO A 213 10.64 5.32 -0.70
C PRO A 213 10.73 4.26 -1.81
N VAL A 214 9.84 3.27 -1.76
CA VAL A 214 9.61 2.38 -2.90
C VAL A 214 8.91 3.18 -4.00
N GLU A 215 9.46 3.12 -5.21
CA GLU A 215 8.91 3.78 -6.38
C GLU A 215 8.59 2.74 -7.47
N VAL A 216 7.39 2.82 -8.02
CA VAL A 216 6.93 2.03 -9.16
C VAL A 216 6.51 2.98 -10.28
N SER A 217 7.22 2.95 -11.40
CA SER A 217 6.93 3.80 -12.56
C SER A 217 6.10 3.04 -13.60
N VAL A 218 5.01 3.64 -14.06
CA VAL A 218 4.10 3.06 -15.07
C VAL A 218 4.18 3.90 -16.34
N CYS A 219 4.60 3.27 -17.44
CA CYS A 219 4.71 3.90 -18.75
C CYS A 219 3.38 3.83 -19.52
N LEU A 220 2.75 4.97 -19.80
CA LEU A 220 1.45 5.04 -20.45
C LEU A 220 1.61 5.30 -21.95
N VAL A 221 1.61 4.21 -22.72
CA VAL A 221 1.82 4.28 -24.18
C VAL A 221 0.64 4.84 -24.96
N ASN A 222 -0.58 4.69 -24.43
CA ASN A 222 -1.81 5.17 -25.08
C ASN A 222 -2.17 6.61 -24.72
N ILE A 223 -1.37 7.24 -23.83
CA ILE A 223 -1.53 8.64 -23.47
C ILE A 223 -0.41 9.41 -24.12
N SER A 224 -0.74 10.34 -25.02
CA SER A 224 0.25 11.27 -25.55
C SER A 224 0.81 12.16 -24.43
N ALA A 225 2.14 12.34 -24.45
CA ALA A 225 2.88 13.21 -23.55
C ALA A 225 2.60 14.70 -23.81
#